data_AF-A0A7X3GEL0-F1
#
_entry.id   AF-A0A7X3GEL0-F1
#
_cell.length_a   1.000
_cell.length_b   1.000
_cell.length_c   1.000
_cell.angle_alpha   90.00
_cell.angle_beta   90.00
_cell.angle_gamma   90.00
#
_symmetry.space_group_name_H-M   'P 1'
#
loop_
_entity.id
_entity.type
_entity.pdbx_description
1 polymer ?
#
loop_
_entity_poly.entity_id
_entity_poly.type
_entity_poly.pdbx_seq_one_letter_code
_entity_poly.pdbx_strand_id
1 'polypeptide(L)'
;MRESRYAHKEVTPLNTTNVNAAAHYVPHVSHAGYREWRPFIGPHDPCPPVYVKTYVVPPNQYIPYQPMNLPQYSLAEALKAGTLWPALYSPYHSKCSKKGR
;
A
#
# COMPACT_ATOMS: atom_id res chain seq x y z
N MET A 1 26.49 55.00 -9.73
CA MET A 1 25.50 54.63 -8.70
C MET A 1 24.12 54.81 -9.30
N ARG A 2 23.48 53.72 -9.75
CA ARG A 2 22.08 53.70 -10.21
C ARG A 2 21.47 52.42 -9.65
N GLU A 3 20.40 52.56 -8.88
CA GLU A 3 19.68 51.45 -8.25
C GLU A 3 19.18 50.42 -9.26
N SER A 4 19.53 49.16 -9.03
CA SER A 4 18.88 48.02 -9.66
C SER A 4 17.67 47.64 -8.79
N ARG A 5 16.46 47.99 -9.24
CA ARG A 5 15.21 47.45 -8.68
C ARG A 5 15.05 46.02 -9.16
N TYR A 6 15.53 45.05 -8.38
CA TYR A 6 15.12 43.67 -8.53
C TYR A 6 13.90 43.45 -7.64
N ALA A 7 12.76 43.12 -8.25
CA ALA A 7 11.53 42.84 -7.55
C ALA A 7 11.72 41.60 -6.65
N HIS A 8 11.57 41.79 -5.34
CA HIS A 8 11.38 40.69 -4.41
C HIS A 8 10.03 40.04 -4.73
N LYS A 9 10.06 38.94 -5.50
CA LYS A 9 8.94 38.00 -5.49
C LYS A 9 9.15 37.11 -4.27
N GLU A 10 8.30 37.30 -3.28
CA GLU A 10 8.23 36.47 -2.09
C GLU A 10 8.12 35.00 -2.52
N VAL A 11 9.14 34.22 -2.22
CA VAL A 11 9.07 32.76 -2.32
C VAL A 11 8.20 32.32 -1.15
N THR A 12 6.95 31.98 -1.45
CA THR A 12 6.08 31.33 -0.46
C THR A 12 6.77 30.04 0.00
N PRO A 13 6.94 29.81 1.31
CA PRO A 13 7.48 28.54 1.77
C PRO A 13 6.48 27.45 1.41
N LEU A 14 6.95 26.44 0.67
CA LEU A 14 6.21 25.19 0.49
C LEU A 14 5.86 24.68 1.89
N ASN A 15 4.57 24.65 2.19
CA ASN A 15 4.06 24.17 3.47
C ASN A 15 4.47 22.69 3.63
N THR A 16 5.49 22.46 4.44
CA THR A 16 5.97 21.15 4.91
C THR A 16 4.92 20.55 5.85
N THR A 17 3.76 20.16 5.32
CA THR A 17 2.79 19.32 6.04
C THR A 17 2.04 18.44 5.06
N ASN A 18 2.72 17.53 4.35
CA ASN A 18 2.12 16.23 4.02
C ASN A 18 3.16 15.22 3.50
N VAL A 19 3.91 14.57 4.40
CA VAL A 19 4.77 13.42 4.02
C VAL A 19 3.97 12.16 3.63
N ASN A 20 2.63 12.24 3.57
CA ASN A 20 1.76 11.14 3.15
C ASN A 20 1.18 11.32 1.72
N ALA A 21 1.64 12.32 0.96
CA ALA A 21 1.07 12.69 -0.34
C ALA A 21 1.63 11.90 -1.56
N ALA A 22 2.04 10.63 -1.37
CA ALA A 22 2.56 9.81 -2.49
C ALA A 22 2.11 8.33 -2.45
N ALA A 23 0.90 8.05 -1.96
CA ALA A 23 0.19 6.87 -2.43
C ALA A 23 -0.30 7.16 -3.86
N HIS A 24 0.54 6.89 -4.85
CA HIS A 24 0.14 6.92 -6.26
C HIS A 24 -1.07 6.00 -6.46
N TYR A 25 -2.27 6.58 -6.56
CA TYR A 25 -3.49 5.87 -6.94
C TYR A 25 -3.40 5.56 -8.44
N VAL A 26 -2.80 4.41 -8.75
CA VAL A 26 -2.96 3.77 -10.05
C VAL A 26 -4.33 3.08 -10.01
N PRO A 27 -5.32 3.47 -10.83
CA PRO A 27 -6.71 2.99 -10.71
C PRO A 27 -6.92 1.49 -11.01
N HIS A 28 -5.84 0.72 -11.19
CA HIS A 28 -5.86 -0.71 -11.48
C HIS A 28 -4.76 -1.50 -10.75
N VAL A 29 -4.08 -0.92 -9.74
CA VAL A 29 -3.13 -1.68 -8.91
C VAL A 29 -3.49 -1.51 -7.43
N SER A 30 -4.19 -2.50 -6.91
CA SER A 30 -4.57 -2.63 -5.50
C SER A 30 -3.36 -2.88 -4.59
N HIS A 31 -2.87 -1.82 -3.94
CA HIS A 31 -2.48 -1.66 -2.52
C HIS A 31 -1.70 -2.73 -1.70
N ALA A 32 -1.55 -3.99 -2.10
CA ALA A 32 -0.69 -4.99 -1.44
C ALA A 32 -0.90 -6.32 -2.17
N GLY A 33 -0.15 -6.62 -3.23
CA GLY A 33 -0.08 -7.96 -3.83
C GLY A 33 -1.41 -8.68 -4.14
N TYR A 34 -2.53 -7.97 -4.28
CA TYR A 34 -3.84 -8.58 -4.49
C TYR A 34 -3.86 -9.23 -5.87
N ARG A 35 -4.31 -10.48 -5.91
CA ARG A 35 -4.51 -11.27 -7.12
C ARG A 35 -5.94 -11.72 -7.21
N GLU A 36 -6.40 -11.78 -8.46
CA GLU A 36 -7.71 -12.30 -8.80
C GLU A 36 -7.56 -13.64 -9.50
N TRP A 37 -8.51 -14.54 -9.25
CA TRP A 37 -8.63 -15.77 -9.99
C TRP A 37 -10.09 -16.11 -10.23
N ARG A 38 -10.35 -16.79 -11.34
CA ARG A 38 -11.69 -17.21 -11.75
C ARG A 38 -11.83 -18.70 -11.44
N PRO A 39 -12.61 -19.08 -10.41
CA PRO A 39 -12.87 -20.49 -10.16
C PRO A 39 -13.63 -21.11 -11.33
N PHE A 40 -13.38 -22.40 -11.54
CA PHE A 40 -14.26 -23.21 -12.37
C PHE A 40 -15.67 -23.23 -11.74
N ILE A 41 -16.69 -23.05 -12.58
CA ILE A 41 -18.09 -23.06 -12.19
C ILE A 41 -18.72 -24.33 -12.76
N GLY A 42 -19.09 -25.26 -11.88
CA GLY A 42 -19.70 -26.53 -12.27
C GLY A 42 -21.19 -26.38 -12.59
N PRO A 43 -21.75 -27.21 -13.49
CA PRO A 43 -23.19 -27.20 -13.78
C PRO A 43 -24.05 -27.70 -12.61
N HIS A 44 -23.48 -28.40 -11.63
CA HIS A 44 -24.18 -28.96 -10.47
C HIS A 44 -23.67 -28.39 -9.14
N ASP A 45 -23.04 -27.20 -9.14
CA ASP A 45 -22.59 -26.58 -7.91
C ASP A 45 -23.80 -26.15 -7.04
N PRO A 46 -23.87 -26.53 -5.75
CA PRO A 46 -25.03 -26.26 -4.90
C PRO A 46 -25.17 -24.78 -4.48
N CYS A 47 -24.24 -23.91 -4.87
CA CYS A 47 -24.14 -22.52 -4.46
C CYS A 47 -24.13 -21.60 -5.70
N PRO A 48 -24.68 -20.37 -5.62
CA PRO A 48 -24.54 -19.39 -6.69
C PRO A 48 -23.09 -19.18 -7.11
N PRO A 49 -22.82 -19.02 -8.42
CA PRO A 49 -21.48 -18.94 -8.93
C PRO A 49 -20.76 -17.68 -8.45
N VAL A 50 -19.51 -17.85 -8.00
CA VAL A 50 -18.60 -16.75 -7.65
C VAL A 50 -17.59 -16.59 -8.78
N TYR A 51 -17.80 -15.63 -9.66
CA TYR A 51 -16.99 -15.48 -10.89
C TYR A 51 -15.54 -15.04 -10.66
N VAL A 52 -15.29 -14.28 -9.60
CA VAL A 52 -13.96 -13.75 -9.28
C VAL A 52 -13.73 -13.88 -7.78
N LYS A 53 -12.60 -14.49 -7.42
CA LYS A 53 -12.11 -14.55 -6.05
C LYS A 53 -10.80 -13.79 -5.95
N THR A 54 -10.63 -13.06 -4.86
CA THR A 54 -9.43 -12.23 -4.61
C THR A 54 -8.66 -12.71 -3.40
N TYR A 55 -7.34 -12.79 -3.51
CA TYR A 55 -6.42 -13.15 -2.43
C TYR A 55 -5.23 -12.21 -2.41
N VAL A 56 -4.62 -12.05 -1.23
CA VAL A 56 -3.41 -11.23 -1.06
C VAL A 56 -2.19 -12.13 -1.21
N VAL A 57 -1.26 -11.77 -2.08
CA VAL A 57 0.07 -12.38 -2.11
C VAL A 57 1.02 -11.52 -1.29
N PRO A 58 1.59 -12.06 -0.19
CA PRO A 58 2.48 -11.29 0.65
C PRO A 58 3.78 -10.96 -0.10
N PRO A 59 4.41 -9.80 0.19
CA PRO A 59 5.63 -9.33 -0.49
C PRO A 59 6.79 -10.33 -0.42
N ASN A 60 6.83 -11.17 0.62
CA ASN A 60 7.82 -12.24 0.78
C ASN A 60 7.87 -13.22 -0.42
N GLN A 61 6.77 -13.40 -1.16
CA GLN A 61 6.74 -14.31 -2.33
C GLN A 61 7.47 -13.74 -3.56
N TYR A 62 7.85 -12.46 -3.54
CA TYR A 62 8.52 -11.80 -4.65
C TYR A 62 9.95 -11.37 -4.32
N ILE A 63 10.40 -11.63 -3.09
CA ILE A 63 11.75 -11.30 -2.63
C ILE A 63 12.58 -12.59 -2.68
N PRO A 64 13.52 -12.72 -3.63
CA PRO A 64 14.28 -13.95 -3.79
C PRO A 64 15.26 -14.19 -2.64
N TYR A 65 15.79 -13.12 -2.05
CA TYR A 65 16.69 -13.14 -0.89
C TYR A 65 16.54 -11.84 -0.10
N GLN A 66 16.90 -11.83 1.19
CA GLN A 66 16.90 -10.62 2.02
C GLN A 66 18.25 -9.92 1.86
N PRO A 67 18.36 -8.77 1.16
CA PRO A 67 19.62 -8.08 1.03
C PRO A 67 20.11 -7.58 2.38
N MET A 68 21.43 -7.53 2.54
CA MET A 68 22.06 -7.01 3.73
C MET A 68 21.69 -5.53 3.92
N ASN A 69 21.53 -5.11 5.18
CA ASN A 69 21.16 -3.75 5.57
C ASN A 69 19.79 -3.30 5.04
N LEU A 70 18.83 -4.23 4.94
CA LEU A 70 17.45 -3.87 4.69
C LEU A 70 16.98 -2.87 5.77
N PRO A 71 16.27 -1.78 5.40
CA PRO A 71 15.69 -0.87 6.39
C PRO A 71 14.86 -1.65 7.41
N GLN A 72 14.96 -1.26 8.68
CA GLN A 72 14.22 -1.87 9.78
C GLN A 72 13.41 -0.81 10.50
N TYR A 73 12.25 -1.21 10.99
CA TYR A 73 11.50 -0.42 11.95
C TYR A 73 12.25 -0.31 13.27
N SER A 74 11.90 0.70 14.07
CA SER A 74 12.24 0.68 15.49
C SER A 74 11.52 -0.51 16.17
N LEU A 75 12.06 -1.00 17.29
CA LEU A 75 11.46 -2.15 17.99
C LEU A 75 9.98 -1.92 18.36
N ALA A 76 9.64 -0.71 18.80
CA ALA A 76 8.26 -0.36 19.18
C ALA A 76 7.30 -0.36 17.98
N GLU A 77 7.76 0.06 16.80
CA GLU A 77 6.98 0.02 15.57
C GLU A 77 6.88 -1.39 15.01
N ALA A 78 7.96 -2.16 15.06
CA ALA A 78 7.99 -3.54 14.60
C ALA A 78 6.96 -4.41 15.34
N LEU A 79 6.81 -4.22 16.66
CA LEU A 79 5.80 -4.91 17.46
C LEU A 79 4.37 -4.54 17.06
N LYS A 80 4.13 -3.28 16.66
CA LYS A 80 2.82 -2.83 16.16
C LYS A 80 2.53 -3.35 14.76
N ALA A 81 3.54 -3.34 13.89
CA ALA A 81 3.42 -3.77 12.50
C ALA A 81 3.41 -5.30 12.34
N GLY A 82 3.95 -6.04 13.32
CA GLY A 82 4.12 -7.49 13.24
C GLY A 82 5.27 -7.94 12.33
N THR A 83 6.15 -7.02 11.92
CA THR A 83 7.34 -7.30 11.11
C THR A 83 8.44 -6.32 11.46
N LEU A 84 9.70 -6.78 11.45
CA LEU A 84 10.87 -5.91 11.62
C LEU A 84 11.16 -5.08 10.36
N TRP A 85 10.79 -5.59 9.19
CA TRP A 85 11.15 -5.00 7.91
C TRP A 85 9.95 -4.29 7.26
N PRO A 86 10.07 -2.99 6.93
CA PRO A 86 9.02 -2.25 6.22
C PRO A 86 8.68 -2.86 4.86
N ALA A 87 9.67 -3.38 4.15
CA ALA A 87 9.47 -4.02 2.84
C ALA A 87 8.59 -5.29 2.90
N LEU A 88 8.45 -5.90 4.08
CA LEU A 88 7.65 -7.10 4.29
C LEU A 88 6.27 -6.82 4.90
N TYR A 89 5.97 -5.55 5.20
CA TYR A 89 4.68 -5.18 5.76
C TYR A 89 3.56 -5.32 4.72
N SER A 90 2.49 -6.02 5.10
CA SER A 90 1.28 -6.17 4.28
C SER A 90 0.04 -5.98 5.14
N PRO A 91 -0.73 -4.89 4.95
CA PRO A 91 -1.89 -4.61 5.78
C PRO A 91 -3.07 -5.55 5.46
N TYR A 92 -3.53 -6.29 6.47
CA TYR A 92 -4.71 -7.16 6.35
C TYR A 92 -6.01 -6.37 6.57
N HIS A 93 -6.76 -6.17 5.50
CA HIS A 93 -8.06 -5.51 5.56
C HIS A 93 -9.17 -6.56 5.68
N SER A 94 -9.97 -6.48 6.74
CA SER A 94 -11.11 -7.38 6.92
C SER A 94 -12.15 -7.16 5.82
N LYS A 95 -12.55 -8.23 5.13
CA LYS A 95 -13.63 -8.19 4.13
C LYS A 95 -15.04 -8.20 4.76
N CYS A 96 -15.14 -8.33 6.08
CA CYS A 96 -16.42 -8.27 6.78
C CYS A 96 -16.92 -6.81 6.75
N SER A 97 -17.93 -6.53 5.93
CA SER A 97 -18.72 -5.32 6.13
C SER A 97 -19.38 -5.43 7.51
N LYS A 98 -19.38 -4.35 8.30
CA LYS A 98 -20.15 -4.27 9.57
C LYS A 98 -21.66 -4.22 9.29
N LYS A 99 -22.16 -5.07 8.40
CA LYS A 99 -23.59 -5.31 8.22
C LYS A 99 -23.94 -6.51 9.09
N GLY A 100 -23.98 -6.26 10.38
CA GLY A 100 -24.41 -7.23 11.38
C GLY A 100 -25.58 -6.66 12.17
N ARG A 101 -26.67 -7.44 12.17
CA ARG A 101 -27.94 -7.30 12.90
C ARG A 101 -28.95 -6.28 12.39
#